data_AF-A0A7Y2CZV2-F1
#
_entry.id   AF-A0A7Y2CZV2-F1
#
_cell.length_a   1.000
_cell.length_b   1.000
_cell.length_c   1.000
_cell.angle_alpha   90.00
_cell.angle_beta   90.00
_cell.angle_gamma   90.00
#
_symmetry.space_group_name_H-M   'P 1'
#
loop_
_entity.id
_entity.type
_entity.pdbx_description
1 polymer ?
#
loop_
_entity_poly.entity_id
_entity_poly.type
_entity_poly.pdbx_seq_one_letter_code
_entity_poly.pdbx_strand_id
1 'polypeptide(L)'
;IQNRINEISFNSSLLRELRAIEFVQRLMDEGTLSEKRMSRVRIHMIADDELMAKLSVATKMVPNAAVIGTLREAGHAAAEAFLSAHKDKIGEQSSVDLRAMFN
;
A
#
# COMPACT_ATOMS: atom_id res chain seq x y z
N ILE A 1 14.82 -1.21 4.30
CA ILE A 1 14.48 0.15 4.80
C ILE A 1 14.83 1.24 3.76
N GLN A 2 15.96 1.19 3.06
CA GLN A 2 16.32 2.23 2.06
C GLN A 2 15.40 2.32 0.82
N ASN A 3 14.77 1.23 0.37
CA ASN A 3 13.83 1.31 -0.78
C ASN A 3 12.51 2.04 -0.45
N ARG A 4 12.09 2.05 0.82
CA ARG A 4 10.94 2.86 1.29
C ARG A 4 11.26 4.36 1.30
N ILE A 5 12.52 4.75 1.51
CA ILE A 5 12.95 6.16 1.57
C ILE A 5 12.88 6.84 0.20
N ASN A 6 13.11 6.10 -0.88
CA ASN A 6 12.95 6.63 -2.25
C ASN A 6 11.47 6.84 -2.64
N GLU A 7 10.55 6.10 -2.01
CA GLU A 7 9.09 6.30 -2.12
C GLU A 7 8.59 7.46 -1.26
N ILE A 8 9.29 7.77 -0.16
CA ILE A 8 8.88 8.74 0.87
C ILE A 8 8.80 10.19 0.33
N SER A 9 9.61 10.60 -0.65
CA SER A 9 9.51 11.97 -1.16
C SER A 9 8.30 12.20 -2.08
N PHE A 10 7.79 11.15 -2.74
CA PHE A 10 6.64 11.25 -3.64
C PHE A 10 5.31 10.91 -2.92
N ASN A 11 5.35 10.08 -1.87
CA ASN A 11 4.18 9.61 -1.12
C ASN A 11 4.07 10.18 0.30
N SER A 12 4.80 11.24 0.66
CA SER A 12 4.73 11.83 2.00
C SER A 12 3.31 12.26 2.42
N SER A 13 2.51 12.78 1.49
CA SER A 13 1.09 13.09 1.71
C SER A 13 0.27 11.85 1.99
N LEU A 14 0.43 10.80 1.17
CA LEU A 14 -0.24 9.52 1.35
C LEU A 14 0.12 8.88 2.70
N LEU A 15 1.40 8.87 3.07
CA LEU A 15 1.85 8.32 4.35
C LEU A 15 1.26 9.10 5.53
N ARG A 16 1.14 10.43 5.43
CA ARG A 16 0.49 11.25 6.44
C ARG A 16 -0.99 10.90 6.57
N GLU A 17 -1.69 10.72 5.45
CA GLU A 17 -3.11 10.33 5.43
C GLU A 17 -3.32 8.93 6.00
N LEU A 18 -2.48 7.96 5.64
CA LEU A 18 -2.53 6.60 6.19
C LEU A 18 -2.27 6.57 7.69
N ARG A 19 -1.39 7.43 8.22
CA ARG A 19 -1.23 7.60 9.69
C ARG A 19 -2.48 8.17 10.36
N ALA A 20 -3.14 9.13 9.72
CA ALA A 20 -4.40 9.67 10.25
C ALA A 20 -5.50 8.60 10.28
N ILE A 21 -5.58 7.76 9.25
CA ILE A 21 -6.50 6.62 9.20
C ILE A 21 -6.17 5.60 10.30
N GLU A 22 -4.90 5.24 10.47
CA GLU A 22 -4.45 4.33 11.56
C GLU A 22 -4.85 4.88 12.93
N PHE A 23 -4.61 6.17 13.18
CA PHE A 23 -4.98 6.83 14.42
C PHE A 23 -6.49 6.73 14.71
N VAL A 24 -7.32 6.99 13.69
CA VAL A 24 -8.78 6.87 13.80
C VAL A 24 -9.21 5.43 14.07
N GLN A 25 -8.63 4.44 13.37
CA GLN A 25 -8.89 3.03 13.62
C GLN A 25 -8.53 2.63 15.05
N ARG A 26 -7.39 3.11 15.58
CA ARG A 26 -7.00 2.86 16.96
C ARG A 26 -7.98 3.47 17.97
N LEU A 27 -8.45 4.69 17.75
CA LEU A 27 -9.50 5.29 18.61
C LEU A 27 -10.81 4.50 18.58
N MET A 28 -11.14 3.86 17.45
CA MET A 28 -12.28 2.95 17.36
C MET A 28 -12.03 1.66 18.15
N ASP A 29 -10.85 1.06 18.00
CA ASP A 29 -10.45 -0.15 18.72
C ASP A 29 -10.44 0.08 20.25
N GLU A 30 -10.07 1.28 20.70
CA GLU A 30 -10.08 1.72 22.11
C GLU A 30 -11.49 2.13 22.61
N GLY A 31 -12.52 2.12 21.74
CA GLY A 31 -13.90 2.47 22.10
C GLY A 31 -14.17 3.97 22.28
N THR A 32 -13.17 4.82 22.04
CA THR A 32 -13.30 6.30 22.15
C THR A 32 -14.13 6.87 20.98
N LEU A 33 -14.12 6.20 19.83
CA LEU A 33 -14.90 6.55 18.64
C LEU A 33 -15.76 5.37 18.21
N SER A 34 -17.05 5.60 17.89
CA SER A 34 -17.94 4.53 17.43
C SER A 34 -18.06 4.53 15.91
N GLU A 35 -18.22 3.34 15.34
CA GLU A 35 -18.44 3.18 13.89
C GLU A 35 -19.75 3.83 13.40
N LYS A 36 -20.70 4.08 14.31
CA LYS A 36 -21.92 4.85 14.01
C LYS A 36 -21.65 6.32 13.70
N ARG A 37 -20.56 6.90 14.23
CA ARG A 37 -20.19 8.30 14.03
C ARG A 37 -19.18 8.47 12.89
N MET A 38 -18.38 7.46 12.61
CA MET A 38 -17.35 7.49 11.58
C MET A 38 -17.14 6.09 11.02
N SER A 39 -17.16 5.92 9.70
CA SER A 39 -16.92 4.62 9.09
C SER A 39 -15.48 4.17 9.26
N ARG A 40 -15.27 2.87 9.53
CA ARG A 40 -13.93 2.27 9.52
C ARG A 40 -13.43 2.12 8.08
N VAL A 41 -12.42 2.91 7.71
CA VAL A 41 -11.79 2.82 6.39
C VAL A 41 -11.02 1.50 6.29
N ARG A 42 -11.20 0.76 5.19
CA ARG A 42 -10.49 -0.50 4.91
C ARG A 42 -9.41 -0.24 3.86
N ILE A 43 -8.17 -0.63 4.14
CA ILE A 43 -7.03 -0.39 3.25
C ILE A 43 -6.58 -1.71 2.63
N HIS A 44 -6.36 -1.65 1.32
CA HIS A 44 -5.84 -2.75 0.53
C HIS A 44 -4.64 -2.26 -0.28
N MET A 45 -3.58 -3.07 -0.33
CA MET A 45 -2.33 -2.71 -1.01
C MET A 45 -1.97 -3.81 -2.00
N ILE A 46 -1.72 -3.41 -3.24
CA ILE A 46 -1.14 -4.24 -4.29
C ILE A 46 0.24 -3.65 -4.55
N ALA A 47 1.28 -4.40 -4.23
CA ALA A 47 2.67 -3.95 -4.35
C ALA A 47 3.57 -5.11 -4.76
N ASP A 48 4.62 -4.77 -5.51
CA ASP A 48 5.74 -5.66 -5.85
C ASP A 48 7.04 -4.97 -5.48
N ASP A 49 7.35 -5.02 -4.18
CA ASP A 49 8.52 -4.35 -3.61
C ASP A 49 9.84 -4.88 -4.19
N GLU A 50 9.87 -6.16 -4.60
CA GLU A 50 11.07 -6.81 -5.12
C GLU A 50 11.41 -6.31 -6.54
N LEU A 51 10.41 -6.17 -7.41
CA LEU A 51 10.64 -5.60 -8.73
C LEU A 51 10.98 -4.11 -8.64
N MET A 52 10.28 -3.35 -7.80
CA MET A 52 10.55 -1.91 -7.64
C MET A 52 11.97 -1.66 -7.11
N ALA A 53 12.48 -2.55 -6.26
CA ALA A 53 13.87 -2.52 -5.81
C ALA A 53 14.87 -2.74 -6.96
N LYS A 54 14.58 -3.65 -7.89
CA LYS A 54 15.44 -3.98 -9.04
C LYS A 54 15.46 -2.88 -10.12
N LEU A 55 14.35 -2.14 -10.28
CA LEU A 55 14.21 -1.05 -11.27
C LEU A 55 14.76 0.29 -10.79
N SER A 56 15.34 0.37 -9.58
CA SER A 56 15.47 1.66 -8.87
C SER A 56 16.61 2.58 -9.32
N VAL A 57 17.60 2.11 -10.10
CA VAL A 57 18.80 2.90 -10.44
C VAL A 57 18.97 3.20 -11.94
N ALA A 58 18.62 2.28 -12.85
CA ALA A 58 18.95 2.44 -14.28
C ALA A 58 17.77 2.91 -15.18
N THR A 59 16.51 2.71 -14.77
CA THR A 59 15.33 2.88 -15.65
C THR A 59 14.44 4.07 -15.32
N LYS A 60 14.69 4.79 -14.21
CA LYS A 60 13.86 5.94 -13.78
C LYS A 60 13.95 7.18 -14.69
N MET A 61 14.91 7.23 -15.60
CA MET A 61 15.19 8.42 -16.42
C MET A 61 14.78 8.26 -17.89
N VAL A 62 14.43 7.05 -18.35
CA VAL A 62 14.07 6.81 -19.76
C VAL A 62 12.89 5.83 -19.85
N PRO A 63 11.68 6.31 -20.21
CA PRO A 63 10.56 5.44 -20.47
C PRO A 63 10.83 4.67 -21.77
N ASN A 64 11.27 3.41 -21.64
CA ASN A 64 11.42 2.50 -22.77
C ASN A 64 10.25 1.50 -22.78
N ALA A 65 9.82 1.08 -23.97
CA ALA A 65 8.66 0.20 -24.12
C ALA A 65 8.82 -1.14 -23.39
N ALA A 66 10.04 -1.68 -23.32
CA ALA A 66 10.33 -2.92 -22.60
C ALA A 66 10.08 -2.78 -21.09
N VAL A 67 10.51 -1.68 -20.48
CA VAL A 67 10.28 -1.36 -19.06
C VAL A 67 8.80 -1.20 -18.78
N ILE A 68 8.06 -0.49 -19.64
CA ILE A 68 6.59 -0.38 -19.50
C ILE A 68 5.93 -1.77 -19.59
N GLY A 69 6.40 -2.64 -20.49
CA GLY A 69 5.96 -4.03 -20.59
C GLY A 69 6.19 -4.81 -19.29
N THR A 70 7.41 -4.77 -18.76
CA THR A 70 7.76 -5.41 -17.48
C THR A 70 6.92 -4.88 -16.32
N LEU A 71 6.72 -3.56 -16.23
CA LEU A 71 5.88 -2.94 -15.19
C LEU A 71 4.42 -3.43 -15.28
N ARG A 72 3.89 -3.58 -16.50
CA ARG A 72 2.55 -4.09 -16.72
C ARG A 72 2.41 -5.54 -16.24
N GLU A 73 3.32 -6.41 -16.67
CA GLU A 73 3.30 -7.83 -16.29
C GLU A 73 3.39 -8.00 -14.78
N ALA A 74 4.28 -7.24 -14.13
CA ALA A 74 4.42 -7.26 -12.69
C ALA A 74 3.20 -6.74 -11.93
N GLY A 75 2.57 -5.67 -12.43
CA GLY A 75 1.32 -5.18 -11.87
C GLY A 75 0.21 -6.24 -11.92
N HIS A 76 0.12 -7.00 -13.02
CA HIS A 76 -0.80 -8.13 -13.13
C HIS A 76 -0.47 -9.25 -12.14
N ALA A 77 0.79 -9.66 -12.04
CA ALA A 77 1.22 -10.69 -11.10
C ALA A 77 0.96 -10.30 -9.64
N ALA A 78 1.24 -9.04 -9.27
CA ALA A 78 0.96 -8.52 -7.94
C ALA A 78 -0.55 -8.49 -7.63
N ALA A 79 -1.37 -8.11 -8.61
CA ALA A 79 -2.83 -8.12 -8.45
C ALA A 79 -3.38 -9.55 -8.30
N GLU A 80 -2.85 -10.51 -9.05
CA GLU A 80 -3.22 -11.93 -8.93
C GLU A 80 -2.84 -12.49 -7.56
N ALA A 81 -1.62 -12.22 -7.09
CA ALA A 81 -1.18 -12.59 -5.74
C ALA A 81 -2.07 -11.96 -4.65
N PHE A 82 -2.40 -10.67 -4.78
CA PHE A 82 -3.30 -9.98 -3.88
C PHE A 82 -4.69 -10.64 -3.84
N LEU A 83 -5.29 -10.90 -5.00
CA LEU A 83 -6.61 -11.52 -5.06
C LEU A 83 -6.59 -12.96 -4.53
N SER A 84 -5.52 -13.71 -4.80
CA SER A 84 -5.35 -15.05 -4.24
C SER A 84 -5.29 -15.03 -2.70
N ALA A 85 -4.59 -14.05 -2.11
CA ALA A 85 -4.39 -13.98 -0.67
C ALA A 85 -5.50 -13.23 0.10
N HIS A 86 -6.20 -12.29 -0.52
CA HIS A 86 -6.99 -11.28 0.20
C HIS A 86 -8.35 -10.92 -0.43
N LYS A 87 -8.80 -11.64 -1.47
CA LYS A 87 -10.10 -11.37 -2.11
C LYS A 87 -11.28 -11.42 -1.13
N ASP A 88 -11.23 -12.32 -0.15
CA ASP A 88 -12.22 -12.48 0.92
C ASP A 88 -12.25 -11.29 1.90
N LYS A 89 -11.16 -10.54 2.01
CA LYS A 89 -11.07 -9.37 2.88
C LYS A 89 -11.72 -8.12 2.28
N ILE A 90 -11.90 -8.08 0.95
CA ILE A 90 -12.41 -6.90 0.25
C ILE A 90 -13.82 -6.59 0.74
N GLY A 91 -14.00 -5.39 1.30
CA GLY A 91 -15.29 -4.97 1.85
C GLY A 91 -15.60 -5.51 3.25
N GLU A 92 -14.72 -6.34 3.83
CA GLU A 92 -14.88 -6.91 5.17
C GLU A 92 -13.83 -6.39 6.15
N GLN A 93 -12.55 -6.36 5.75
CA GLN A 93 -11.44 -5.86 6.57
C GLN A 93 -10.24 -5.41 5.72
N SER A 94 -9.29 -4.67 6.30
CA SER A 94 -8.06 -4.31 5.60
C SER A 94 -7.22 -5.55 5.24
N SER A 95 -6.54 -5.53 4.09
CA SER A 95 -5.55 -6.57 3.76
C SER A 95 -4.16 -6.27 4.34
N VAL A 96 -3.94 -5.04 4.80
CA VAL A 96 -2.68 -4.58 5.40
C VAL A 96 -2.86 -4.27 6.87
N ASP A 97 -1.78 -4.49 7.63
CA ASP A 97 -1.62 -3.96 8.98
C ASP A 97 -0.91 -2.60 8.90
N LEU A 98 -1.66 -1.52 9.12
CA LEU A 98 -1.11 -0.16 9.09
C LEU A 98 -0.13 0.09 10.25
N ARG A 99 -0.30 -0.56 11.41
CA ARG A 99 0.63 -0.40 12.54
C ARG A 99 1.98 -1.01 12.19
N ALA A 100 1.96 -2.25 11.70
CA ALA A 100 3.18 -2.92 11.25
C ALA A 100 3.87 -2.18 10.08
N MET A 101 3.11 -1.44 9.26
CA MET A 101 3.66 -0.66 8.17
C MET A 101 4.51 0.53 8.63
N PHE A 102 4.21 1.15 9.78
CA PHE A 102 4.91 2.34 10.28
C PHE A 102 5.97 2.07 11.35
N ASN A 103 6.09 0.82 11.81
CA ASN A 103 7.07 0.39 12.81
C ASN A 103 8.42 0.01 12.18
#